data_AF-A0A7C6QBX3-F1
#
_entry.id   AF-A0A7C6QBX3-F1
#
_cell.length_a   1.000
_cell.length_b   1.000
_cell.length_c   1.000
_cell.angle_alpha   90.00
_cell.angle_beta   90.00
_cell.angle_gamma   90.00
#
_symmetry.space_group_name_H-M   'P 1'
#
loop_
_entity.id
_entity.type
_entity.pdbx_description
1 polymer ?
#
loop_
_entity_poly.entity_id
_entity_poly.type
_entity_poly.pdbx_seq_one_letter_code
_entity_poly.pdbx_strand_id
1 'polypeptide(L)'
;MRKHSIFILFIAFTSVLFAQQNKQFTLDELIPGGKNFYNYYPRIVEQFQWHGDELVMLKHDSVFRVNPLKPDKKDFAFRFNEIQRNGNEKNGNVSNVNFDR
;
A
#
# COMPACT_ATOMS: atom_id res chain seq x y z
N MET A 1 22.96 -29.92 30.46
CA MET A 1 21.92 -28.89 30.69
C MET A 1 22.50 -27.49 30.89
N ARG A 2 23.45 -27.25 31.81
CA ARG A 2 24.09 -25.91 32.04
C ARG A 2 24.69 -25.22 30.81
N LYS A 3 25.33 -25.96 29.89
CA LYS A 3 25.96 -25.39 28.68
C LYS A 3 24.94 -24.83 27.68
N HIS A 4 23.79 -25.49 27.55
CA HIS A 4 22.70 -25.01 26.67
C HIS A 4 21.98 -23.80 27.27
N SER A 5 21.87 -23.72 28.60
CA SER A 5 21.30 -22.54 29.28
C SER A 5 22.12 -21.27 29.02
N ILE A 6 23.45 -21.37 28.99
CA ILE A 6 24.33 -20.21 28.68
C ILE A 6 24.17 -19.79 27.22
N PHE A 7 24.06 -20.75 26.30
CA PHE A 7 23.86 -20.46 24.89
C PHE A 7 22.50 -19.78 24.61
N ILE A 8 21.43 -20.25 25.26
CA ILE A 8 20.11 -19.63 25.18
C ILE A 8 20.12 -18.21 25.76
N LEU A 9 20.81 -17.99 26.89
CA LEU A 9 20.95 -16.66 27.47
C LEU A 9 21.72 -15.70 26.55
N PHE A 10 22.74 -16.20 25.84
CA PHE A 10 23.51 -15.39 24.90
C PHE A 10 22.68 -14.95 23.68
N ILE A 11 21.84 -15.84 23.14
CA ILE A 11 20.92 -15.53 22.04
C ILE A 11 19.83 -14.54 22.48
N ALA A 12 19.32 -14.67 23.71
CA ALA A 12 18.34 -13.74 24.24
C ALA A 12 18.94 -12.35 24.52
N PHE A 13 20.23 -12.25 24.83
CA PHE A 13 20.90 -10.97 25.07
C PHE A 13 21.21 -10.23 23.77
N THR A 14 21.58 -10.94 22.70
CA THR A 14 21.86 -10.33 21.40
C THR A 14 20.59 -9.78 20.74
N SER A 15 19.43 -10.41 20.92
CA SER A 15 18.17 -9.93 20.32
C SER A 15 17.74 -8.57 20.90
N VAL A 16 18.01 -8.28 22.17
CA VAL A 16 17.71 -6.98 22.80
C VAL A 16 18.55 -5.85 22.21
N LEU A 17 19.78 -6.11 21.77
CA LEU A 17 20.65 -5.11 21.14
C LEU A 17 20.14 -4.66 19.76
N PHE A 18 19.47 -5.56 19.02
CA PHE A 18 18.91 -5.25 17.70
C PHE A 18 17.46 -4.75 17.75
N ALA A 19 16.73 -5.02 18.83
CA ALA A 19 15.29 -4.72 18.91
C ALA A 19 14.98 -3.21 19.10
N GLN A 20 15.97 -2.39 19.49
CA GLN A 20 15.73 -0.99 19.82
C GLN A 20 16.85 -0.06 19.34
N GLN A 21 17.20 -0.14 18.06
CA GLN A 21 17.95 0.95 17.43
C GLN A 21 16.97 2.09 17.16
N ASN A 22 16.88 3.05 18.08
CA ASN A 22 16.23 4.35 17.84
C ASN A 22 17.06 5.11 16.80
N LYS A 23 16.91 4.75 15.52
CA LYS A 23 17.58 5.47 14.44
C LYS A 23 17.04 6.89 14.41
N GLN A 24 17.90 7.85 14.71
CA GLN A 24 17.58 9.26 14.51
C GLN A 24 17.61 9.54 13.01
N PHE A 25 16.46 9.92 12.44
CA PHE A 25 16.37 10.33 11.05
C PHE A 25 16.96 11.74 10.86
N THR A 26 17.68 11.91 9.76
CA THR A 26 18.18 13.23 9.34
C THR A 26 17.12 14.02 8.57
N LEU A 27 17.28 15.34 8.47
CA LEU A 27 16.35 16.18 7.68
C LEU A 27 16.26 15.72 6.21
N ASP A 28 17.39 15.32 5.61
CA ASP A 28 17.46 14.76 4.24
C ASP A 28 16.66 13.46 4.05
N GLU A 29 16.44 12.70 5.12
CA GLU A 29 15.63 11.48 5.10
C GLU A 29 14.14 11.78 5.34
N LEU A 30 13.80 12.95 5.90
CA LEU A 30 12.44 13.33 6.30
C LEU A 30 11.74 14.29 5.32
N ILE A 31 12.49 15.11 4.59
CA ILE A 31 11.93 16.14 3.72
C ILE A 31 11.79 15.63 2.28
N PRO A 32 10.63 15.81 1.62
CA PRO A 32 10.47 15.51 0.20
C PRO A 32 11.52 16.21 -0.65
N GLY A 33 12.24 15.45 -1.49
CA GLY A 33 13.35 15.95 -2.31
C GLY A 33 14.74 15.79 -1.70
N GLY A 34 14.85 15.37 -0.43
CA GLY A 34 16.11 14.96 0.17
C GLY A 34 16.66 13.69 -0.48
N LYS A 35 18.00 13.57 -0.56
CA LYS A 35 18.68 12.49 -1.30
C LYS A 35 18.23 11.09 -0.87
N ASN A 36 17.89 10.92 0.41
CA ASN A 36 17.54 9.64 1.01
C ASN A 36 16.05 9.53 1.39
N PHE A 37 15.23 10.54 1.11
CA PHE A 37 13.80 10.57 1.47
C PHE A 37 13.04 9.32 0.96
N TYR A 38 13.24 8.96 -0.31
CA TYR A 38 12.54 7.84 -0.94
C TYR A 38 12.99 6.45 -0.44
N ASN A 39 14.00 6.37 0.42
CA ASN A 39 14.35 5.11 1.09
C ASN A 39 13.46 4.84 2.31
N TYR A 40 12.90 5.88 2.92
CA TYR A 40 12.12 5.81 4.16
C TYR A 40 10.65 6.18 3.99
N TYR A 41 10.24 6.62 2.79
CA TYR A 41 8.82 6.83 2.53
C TYR A 41 8.06 5.48 2.55
N PRO A 42 6.81 5.47 3.05
CA PRO A 42 5.99 4.26 3.05
C PRO A 42 5.64 3.87 1.62
N ARG A 43 6.09 2.69 1.20
CA ARG A 43 5.70 2.06 -0.05
C ARG A 43 4.34 1.40 0.10
N ILE A 44 3.31 2.03 -0.45
CA ILE A 44 1.97 1.44 -0.50
C ILE A 44 1.89 0.55 -1.75
N VAL A 45 1.97 -0.78 -1.56
CA VAL A 45 1.95 -1.77 -2.65
C VAL A 45 0.59 -1.83 -3.35
N GLU A 46 -0.49 -1.64 -2.59
CA GLU A 46 -1.86 -1.65 -3.08
C GLU A 46 -2.46 -0.27 -2.83
N GLN A 47 -2.81 0.47 -3.88
CA GLN A 47 -3.35 1.82 -3.72
C GLN A 47 -4.82 1.73 -3.32
N PHE A 48 -5.14 2.15 -2.10
CA PHE A 48 -6.51 2.26 -1.61
C PHE A 48 -7.00 3.70 -1.75
N GLN A 49 -8.25 3.86 -2.18
CA GLN A 49 -8.90 5.15 -2.31
C GLN A 49 -10.37 5.02 -1.90
N TRP A 50 -10.92 6.06 -1.29
CA TRP A 50 -12.35 6.14 -1.02
C TRP A 50 -13.08 6.75 -2.22
N HIS A 51 -14.19 6.14 -2.62
CA HIS A 51 -15.10 6.68 -3.62
C HIS A 51 -16.52 6.71 -3.03
N GLY A 52 -16.88 7.85 -2.43
CA GLY A 52 -18.06 7.94 -1.57
C GLY A 52 -17.90 7.03 -0.36
N ASP A 53 -18.88 6.14 -0.16
CA ASP A 53 -18.91 5.20 0.97
C ASP A 53 -18.18 3.87 0.69
N GLU A 54 -17.67 3.68 -0.53
CA GLU A 54 -16.96 2.46 -0.93
C GLU A 54 -15.44 2.66 -0.88
N LEU A 55 -14.75 1.76 -0.20
CA LEU A 55 -13.30 1.65 -0.29
C LEU A 55 -12.93 0.85 -1.54
N VAL A 56 -12.18 1.47 -2.44
CA VAL A 56 -11.65 0.84 -3.64
C VAL A 56 -10.15 0.59 -3.51
N MET A 57 -9.71 -0.49 -4.14
CA MET A 57 -8.33 -0.94 -4.19
C MET A 57 -7.92 -1.10 -5.65
N LEU A 58 -6.83 -0.43 -6.01
CA LEU A 58 -6.22 -0.51 -7.32
C LEU A 58 -5.09 -1.55 -7.27
N LYS A 59 -5.17 -2.52 -8.18
CA LYS A 59 -4.12 -3.52 -8.37
C LYS A 59 -3.86 -3.67 -9.86
N HIS A 60 -2.72 -3.14 -10.30
CA HIS A 60 -2.30 -3.10 -11.70
C HIS A 60 -3.38 -2.46 -12.58
N ASP A 61 -4.04 -3.26 -13.44
CA ASP A 61 -5.08 -2.83 -14.38
C ASP A 61 -6.51 -3.00 -13.83
N SER A 62 -6.65 -3.60 -12.64
CA SER A 62 -7.95 -3.97 -12.06
C SER A 62 -8.29 -3.13 -10.83
N VAL A 63 -9.56 -2.75 -10.74
CA VAL A 63 -10.15 -2.09 -9.57
C VAL A 63 -11.00 -3.09 -8.81
N PHE A 64 -10.85 -3.11 -7.49
CA PHE A 64 -11.63 -3.93 -6.58
C PHE A 64 -12.32 -3.05 -5.55
N ARG A 65 -13.55 -3.40 -5.16
CA ARG A 65 -14.18 -2.91 -3.94
C ARG A 65 -13.73 -3.78 -2.78
N VAL A 66 -13.38 -3.15 -1.67
CA VAL A 66 -12.88 -3.83 -0.48
C VAL A 66 -13.70 -3.41 0.71
N ASN A 67 -14.10 -4.38 1.53
CA ASN A 67 -14.71 -4.06 2.82
C ASN A 67 -13.59 -3.86 3.85
N PRO A 68 -13.48 -2.69 4.51
CA PRO A 68 -12.43 -2.44 5.51
C PRO A 68 -12.51 -3.39 6.71
N LEU A 69 -13.70 -3.93 7.03
CA LEU A 69 -13.90 -4.90 8.12
C LEU A 69 -13.49 -6.32 7.73
N LYS A 70 -13.38 -6.62 6.42
CA LYS A 70 -13.08 -7.95 5.88
C LYS A 70 -12.16 -7.82 4.66
N PRO A 71 -10.85 -7.58 4.86
CA PRO A 71 -9.91 -7.30 3.78
C PRO A 71 -9.72 -8.46 2.78
N ASP A 72 -10.05 -9.69 3.19
CA ASP A 72 -9.96 -10.88 2.34
C ASP A 72 -11.07 -10.95 1.28
N LYS A 73 -12.19 -10.25 1.50
CA LYS A 73 -13.29 -10.22 0.55
C LYS A 73 -13.13 -9.01 -0.38
N LYS A 74 -12.58 -9.28 -1.57
CA LYS A 74 -12.39 -8.29 -2.64
C LYS A 74 -13.40 -8.56 -3.75
N ASP A 75 -14.30 -7.60 -3.99
CA ASP A 75 -15.28 -7.70 -5.05
C ASP A 75 -14.73 -6.98 -6.30
N PHE A 76 -14.67 -7.67 -7.44
CA PHE A 76 -14.16 -7.09 -8.68
C PHE A 76 -15.09 -5.99 -9.20
N ALA A 77 -14.55 -4.82 -9.51
CA ALA A 77 -15.32 -3.71 -10.07
C ALA A 77 -15.19 -3.67 -11.60
N PHE A 78 -13.99 -3.41 -12.12
CA PHE A 78 -13.72 -3.34 -13.57
C PHE A 78 -12.21 -3.33 -13.85
N ARG A 79 -11.84 -3.62 -15.10
CA ARG A 79 -10.49 -3.39 -15.64
C ARG A 79 -10.43 -2.16 -16.54
N PHE A 80 -9.28 -1.49 -16.58
CA PHE A 80 -9.12 -0.34 -17.46
C PHE A 80 -9.19 -0.72 -18.95
N ASN A 81 -8.67 -1.89 -19.34
CA ASN A 81 -8.84 -2.40 -20.71
C ASN A 81 -10.31 -2.58 -21.12
N GLU A 82 -11.18 -2.98 -20.18
CA GLU A 82 -12.62 -3.14 -20.46
C GLU A 82 -13.28 -1.79 -20.74
N ILE A 83 -12.90 -0.74 -20.00
CA ILE A 83 -13.38 0.63 -20.22
C ILE A 83 -12.96 1.11 -21.62
N GLN A 84 -11.69 0.89 -22.00
CA GLN A 84 -11.17 1.31 -23.29
C GLN A 84 -11.86 0.60 -24.46
N ARG A 85 -12.09 -0.71 -24.34
CA ARG A 85 -12.83 -1.47 -25.37
C ARG A 85 -14.26 -0.95 -25.52
N ASN A 86 -14.97 -0.76 -24.40
CA ASN A 86 -16.34 -0.27 -24.41
C ASN A 86 -16.45 1.16 -24.97
N GLY A 87 -15.43 2.01 -24.73
CA GLY A 87 -15.34 3.35 -25.29
C GLY A 87 -15.09 3.36 -26.80
N ASN A 88 -14.30 2.43 -27.33
CA ASN A 88 -14.01 2.35 -28.76
C ASN A 88 -15.15 1.70 -29.58
N GLU A 89 -15.89 0.75 -29.01
CA GLU A 89 -17.06 0.15 -29.68
C GLU A 89 -18.24 1.13 -29.79
N LYS A 90 -18.33 2.08 -28.86
CA LYS A 90 -19.28 3.19 -28.94
C LYS A 90 -18.56 4.38 -29.54
N ASN A 91 -18.66 4.57 -30.86
CA ASN A 91 -18.31 5.82 -31.58
C ASN A 91 -19.12 7.06 -31.12
N GLY A 92 -19.61 7.07 -29.87
CA GLY A 92 -20.28 8.20 -29.25
C GLY A 92 -19.24 9.13 -28.65
N ASN A 93 -19.14 10.33 -29.19
CA ASN A 93 -18.33 11.40 -28.63
C ASN A 93 -18.84 11.67 -27.20
N VAL A 94 -18.02 11.43 -26.16
CA VAL A 94 -18.39 11.69 -24.76
C VAL A 94 -18.43 13.21 -24.58
N SER A 95 -19.60 13.80 -24.76
CA SER A 95 -19.78 15.26 -24.78
C SER A 95 -19.96 15.88 -23.41
N ASN A 96 -20.32 15.10 -22.39
CA ASN A 96 -20.49 15.60 -21.03
C ASN A 96 -20.23 14.50 -19.99
N VAL A 97 -19.44 14.85 -18.99
CA VAL A 97 -19.26 14.07 -17.76
C VAL A 97 -19.72 14.98 -16.62
N ASN A 98 -20.86 14.65 -16.02
CA ASN A 98 -21.36 15.37 -14.84
C ASN A 98 -20.94 14.59 -13.59
N PHE A 99 -20.28 15.28 -12.67
CA PHE A 99 -19.98 14.73 -11.35
C PHE A 99 -21.00 15.32 -10.38
N ASP A 100 -21.77 14.47 -9.72
CA ASP A 100 -22.61 14.90 -8.61
C ASP A 100 -21.70 15.43 -7.50
N ARG A 101 -21.93 16.70 -7.16
CA ARG A 101 -21.12 17.49 -6.25
C ARG A 101 -21.68 17.46 -4.84
#